data_AF-A0A182EUX1-F1
#
_entry.id   AF-A0A182EUX1-F1
#
_cell.length_a   1.000
_cell.length_b   1.000
_cell.length_c   1.000
_cell.angle_alpha   90.00
_cell.angle_beta   90.00
_cell.angle_gamma   90.00
#
_symmetry.space_group_name_H-M   'P 1'
#
loop_
_entity.id
_entity.type
_entity.pdbx_description
1 polymer ?
#
loop_
_entity_poly.entity_id
_entity_poly.type
_entity_poly.pdbx_seq_one_letter_code
_entity_poly.pdbx_strand_id
1 'polypeptide(L)'
;MKYILPYSNHNNGGLMAIASFYALLFMLGTCGNAATLAVVYHVRSIDPRARRNTTLTYICALSIIDFISMLPLPMTIIDQILGFWMFGTAICKLFRLLEHSGKIFSTFILVCFSIDRYCGVELRKTKTAYYMLTVMFCITCIMLCPIVIFAQSKVDLI
;
A
#
# COMPACT_ATOMS: atom_id res chain seq x y z
N MET A 1 10.47 -22.03 -4.58
CA MET A 1 9.61 -21.64 -5.72
C MET A 1 10.36 -20.66 -6.60
N LYS A 2 10.84 -21.12 -7.76
CA LYS A 2 11.45 -20.27 -8.78
C LYS A 2 10.32 -19.55 -9.53
N TYR A 3 10.17 -18.25 -9.32
CA TYR A 3 9.46 -17.40 -10.27
C TYR A 3 10.40 -17.19 -11.47
N ILE A 4 10.49 -18.23 -12.31
CA ILE A 4 10.92 -18.08 -13.69
C ILE A 4 9.75 -17.36 -14.35
N LEU A 5 9.85 -16.04 -14.48
CA LEU A 5 9.10 -15.36 -15.51
C LEU A 5 9.54 -16.01 -16.82
N PRO A 6 8.64 -16.68 -17.56
CA PRO A 6 8.98 -17.10 -18.90
C PRO A 6 9.26 -15.83 -19.68
N TYR A 7 10.46 -15.72 -20.25
CA TYR A 7 10.77 -14.76 -21.30
C TYR A 7 9.95 -15.19 -22.53
N SER A 8 8.64 -14.91 -22.47
CA SER A 8 7.67 -15.32 -23.47
C SER A 8 7.62 -14.25 -24.56
N ASN A 9 8.39 -14.51 -25.61
CA ASN A 9 8.18 -14.02 -26.97
C ASN A 9 7.86 -12.51 -27.09
N HIS A 10 8.94 -11.74 -27.21
CA HIS A 10 9.03 -10.30 -27.44
C HIS A 10 7.97 -9.74 -28.40
N ASN A 11 6.80 -9.35 -27.88
CA ASN A 11 6.02 -8.27 -28.46
C ASN A 11 6.26 -7.04 -27.58
N ASN A 12 7.13 -6.12 -28.01
CA ASN A 12 7.43 -4.85 -27.33
C ASN A 12 6.17 -4.16 -26.78
N GLY A 13 5.05 -4.28 -27.51
CA GLY A 13 3.77 -3.70 -27.13
C GLY A 13 3.23 -4.17 -25.77
N GLY A 14 3.44 -5.44 -25.38
CA GLY A 14 2.93 -5.97 -24.10
C GLY A 14 3.64 -5.37 -22.89
N LEU A 15 4.97 -5.31 -22.94
CA LEU A 15 5.79 -4.71 -21.88
C LEU A 15 5.51 -3.21 -21.77
N MET A 16 5.42 -2.52 -22.91
CA MET A 16 5.07 -1.09 -22.94
C MET A 16 3.66 -0.82 -22.42
N ALA A 17 2.70 -1.71 -22.69
CA ALA A 17 1.34 -1.60 -22.16
C ALA A 17 1.29 -1.81 -20.63
N ILE A 18 2.04 -2.77 -20.09
CA ILE A 18 2.11 -3.00 -18.64
C ILE A 18 2.80 -1.81 -17.95
N ALA A 19 3.90 -1.31 -18.50
CA ALA A 19 4.61 -0.15 -17.96
C ALA A 19 3.74 1.12 -18.00
N SER A 20 3.03 1.37 -19.10
CA SER A 20 2.13 2.53 -19.21
C SER A 20 0.95 2.41 -18.24
N PHE A 21 0.40 1.21 -18.05
CA PHE A 21 -0.66 0.97 -17.07
C PHE A 21 -0.19 1.25 -15.64
N TYR A 22 0.98 0.75 -15.22
CA TYR A 22 1.53 1.05 -13.90
C TYR A 22 1.83 2.53 -13.71
N ALA A 23 2.31 3.23 -14.74
CA ALA A 23 2.52 4.67 -14.70
C ALA A 23 1.20 5.44 -14.53
N LEU A 24 0.13 5.04 -15.24
CA LEU A 24 -1.19 5.62 -15.09
C LEU A 24 -1.76 5.38 -13.68
N LEU A 25 -1.62 4.17 -13.13
CA LEU A 25 -2.02 3.86 -11.76
C LEU A 25 -1.28 4.72 -10.74
N PHE A 26 0.02 4.93 -10.93
CA PHE A 26 0.81 5.80 -10.07
C PHE A 26 0.32 7.26 -10.14
N MET A 27 0.09 7.80 -11.34
CA MET A 27 -0.39 9.18 -11.52
C MET A 27 -1.80 9.39 -10.95
N LEU A 28 -2.75 8.51 -11.29
CA LEU A 28 -4.11 8.58 -10.79
C LEU A 28 -4.16 8.36 -9.28
N GLY A 29 -3.39 7.40 -8.80
CA GLY A 29 -3.30 7.07 -7.38
C GLY A 29 -2.72 8.20 -6.55
N THR A 30 -1.60 8.79 -6.97
CA THR A 30 -0.97 9.91 -6.25
C THR A 30 -1.87 11.15 -6.26
N CYS A 31 -2.44 11.50 -7.42
CA CYS A 31 -3.36 12.64 -7.53
C CYS A 31 -4.62 12.45 -6.69
N GLY A 32 -5.27 11.29 -6.77
CA GLY A 32 -6.50 10.98 -6.02
C GLY A 32 -6.28 10.94 -4.50
N ASN A 33 -5.19 10.31 -4.05
CA ASN A 33 -4.87 10.25 -2.62
C ASN A 33 -4.40 11.60 -2.08
N ALA A 34 -3.67 12.40 -2.87
CA ALA A 34 -3.29 13.75 -2.49
C ALA A 34 -4.51 14.67 -2.37
N ALA A 35 -5.44 14.60 -3.32
CA ALA A 35 -6.69 15.34 -3.26
C ALA A 35 -7.52 14.95 -2.02
N THR A 36 -7.63 13.64 -1.74
CA THR A 36 -8.32 13.13 -0.55
C THR A 36 -7.69 13.67 0.73
N LEU A 37 -6.36 13.63 0.83
CA LEU A 37 -5.64 14.15 1.99
C LEU A 37 -5.84 15.67 2.14
N ALA A 38 -5.80 16.42 1.04
CA ALA A 38 -6.04 17.87 1.03
C ALA A 38 -7.46 18.21 1.53
N VAL A 39 -8.48 17.49 1.05
CA VAL A 39 -9.86 17.66 1.51
C VAL A 39 -9.98 17.35 3.01
N VAL A 40 -9.38 16.25 3.49
CA VAL A 40 -9.44 15.91 4.92
C VAL A 40 -8.73 16.96 5.78
N TYR A 41 -7.58 17.47 5.33
CA TYR A 41 -6.89 18.56 6.01
C TYR A 41 -7.72 19.84 6.05
N HIS A 42 -8.31 20.22 4.94
CA HIS A 42 -9.18 21.39 4.83
C HIS A 42 -10.38 21.30 5.78
N VAL A 43 -11.08 20.15 5.79
CA VAL A 43 -12.21 19.91 6.69
C VAL A 43 -11.78 19.92 8.16
N ARG A 44 -10.62 19.34 8.50
CA ARG A 44 -10.08 19.36 9.87
C ARG A 44 -9.60 20.75 10.31
N SER A 45 -9.23 21.62 9.37
CA SER A 45 -8.79 22.98 9.63
C SER A 45 -9.97 23.91 9.91
N ILE A 46 -11.07 23.75 9.18
CA ILE A 46 -12.27 24.57 9.34
C ILE A 46 -13.08 24.14 10.57
N ASP A 47 -13.26 22.84 10.77
CA ASP A 47 -14.08 22.31 11.86
C ASP A 47 -13.21 21.50 12.86
N PRO A 48 -12.89 22.04 14.05
CA PRO A 48 -12.10 21.31 15.04
C PRO A 48 -12.81 20.04 15.54
N ARG A 49 -14.14 19.97 15.42
CA ARG A 49 -14.96 18.77 15.68
C ARG A 49 -14.65 17.64 14.69
N ALA A 50 -14.27 17.96 13.45
CA ALA A 50 -13.93 16.98 12.43
C ALA A 50 -12.66 16.18 12.79
N ARG A 51 -11.76 16.73 13.62
CA ARG A 51 -10.58 16.00 14.13
C ARG A 51 -10.97 14.80 15.02
N ARG A 52 -12.16 14.81 15.62
CA ARG A 52 -12.72 13.69 16.40
C ARG A 52 -13.55 12.72 15.55
N ASN A 53 -13.72 12.97 14.25
CA ASN A 53 -14.50 12.07 13.40
C ASN A 53 -13.68 10.83 13.03
N THR A 54 -14.10 9.66 13.52
CA THR A 54 -13.46 8.36 13.25
C THR A 54 -13.33 8.08 11.76
N THR A 55 -14.37 8.43 10.98
CA THR A 55 -14.38 8.28 9.53
C THR A 55 -13.23 9.03 8.86
N LEU A 56 -12.95 10.28 9.25
CA LEU A 56 -11.84 11.05 8.66
C LEU A 56 -10.48 10.48 9.03
N THR A 57 -10.36 9.80 10.18
CA THR A 57 -9.14 9.09 10.57
C THR A 57 -8.92 7.85 9.72
N TYR A 58 -9.97 7.06 9.43
CA TYR A 58 -9.86 5.92 8.52
C TYR A 58 -9.50 6.35 7.10
N ILE A 59 -10.10 7.43 6.60
CA ILE A 59 -9.76 7.97 5.27
C ILE A 59 -8.30 8.44 5.22
N CYS A 60 -7.81 9.17 6.23
CA CYS A 60 -6.40 9.54 6.32
C CYS A 60 -5.47 8.31 6.34
N ALA A 61 -5.81 7.30 7.15
CA ALA A 61 -5.01 6.08 7.26
C ALA A 61 -4.96 5.35 5.91
N LEU A 62 -6.09 5.26 5.20
CA LEU A 62 -6.16 4.64 3.88
C LEU A 62 -5.26 5.36 2.88
N SER A 63 -5.33 6.71 2.81
CA SER A 63 -4.47 7.49 1.90
C SER A 63 -2.99 7.33 2.21
N ILE A 64 -2.59 7.24 3.49
CA ILE A 64 -1.19 6.99 3.87
C ILE A 64 -0.74 5.62 3.37
N ILE A 65 -1.56 4.58 3.57
CA ILE A 65 -1.27 3.23 3.09
C ILE A 65 -1.17 3.20 1.57
N ASP A 66 -2.05 3.91 0.86
CA ASP A 66 -2.01 3.96 -0.59
C ASP A 66 -0.72 4.62 -1.09
N PHE A 67 -0.24 5.69 -0.46
CA PHE A 67 1.07 6.27 -0.79
C PHE A 67 2.22 5.29 -0.53
N ILE A 68 2.20 4.57 0.59
CA ILE A 68 3.18 3.52 0.90
C ILE A 68 3.15 2.42 -0.17
N SER A 69 1.96 2.05 -0.63
CA SER A 69 1.76 1.04 -1.68
C SER A 69 2.17 1.50 -3.08
N MET A 70 2.35 2.82 -3.28
CA MET A 70 2.81 3.40 -4.54
C MET A 70 4.33 3.49 -4.67
N LEU A 71 5.09 3.49 -3.57
CA LEU A 71 6.55 3.49 -3.60
C LEU A 71 7.17 2.32 -4.38
N PRO A 72 6.59 1.09 -4.35
CA PRO A 72 7.00 -0.02 -5.22
C PRO A 72 6.83 0.26 -6.72
N LEU A 73 5.70 0.82 -7.16
CA LEU A 73 5.34 0.95 -8.59
C LEU A 73 6.47 1.44 -9.52
N PRO A 74 7.20 2.54 -9.24
CA PRO A 74 8.30 2.99 -10.11
C PRO A 74 9.46 2.00 -10.17
N MET A 75 9.76 1.32 -9.07
CA MET A 75 10.80 0.27 -9.04
C MET A 75 10.38 -0.96 -9.85
N THR A 76 9.09 -1.32 -9.84
CA THR A 76 8.56 -2.38 -10.71
C THR A 76 8.78 -2.03 -12.18
N ILE A 77 8.48 -0.79 -12.59
CA ILE A 77 8.66 -0.35 -13.98
C ILE A 77 10.13 -0.48 -14.39
N ILE A 78 11.07 -0.07 -13.53
CA ILE A 78 12.51 -0.18 -13.78
C ILE A 78 12.95 -1.64 -13.91
N ASP A 79 12.48 -2.52 -13.01
CA ASP A 79 12.77 -3.97 -13.06
C ASP A 79 12.23 -4.63 -14.35
N GLN A 80 11.03 -4.22 -14.80
CA GLN A 80 10.45 -4.71 -16.05
C GLN A 80 11.22 -4.23 -17.30
N ILE A 81 11.80 -3.02 -17.27
CA ILE A 81 12.58 -2.46 -18.38
C ILE A 81 13.99 -3.07 -18.44
N LEU A 82 14.65 -3.20 -17.29
CA LEU A 82 16.02 -3.73 -17.20
C LEU A 82 16.07 -5.25 -17.28
N GLY A 83 14.99 -5.96 -16.90
CA GLY A 83 14.92 -7.41 -16.88
C GLY A 83 15.75 -8.07 -15.76
N PHE A 84 16.42 -7.29 -14.93
CA PHE A 84 17.15 -7.75 -13.74
C PHE A 84 17.10 -6.72 -12.61
N TRP A 85 17.16 -7.22 -11.37
CA TRP A 85 17.08 -6.40 -10.16
C TRP A 85 18.45 -5.82 -9.77
N MET A 86 18.63 -4.50 -9.89
CA MET A 86 19.92 -3.83 -9.65
C MET A 86 20.16 -3.30 -8.23
N PHE A 87 19.12 -3.21 -7.39
CA PHE A 87 19.17 -2.54 -6.08
C PHE A 87 19.57 -3.45 -4.90
N GLY A 88 19.98 -4.68 -5.18
CA GLY A 88 20.36 -5.66 -4.16
C GLY A 88 19.20 -6.19 -3.31
N THR A 89 19.52 -7.06 -2.36
CA THR A 89 18.54 -7.92 -1.66
C THR A 89 17.72 -7.19 -0.61
N ALA A 90 18.33 -6.22 0.07
CA ALA A 90 17.67 -5.41 1.09
C ALA A 90 16.50 -4.60 0.50
N ILE A 91 16.71 -3.96 -0.65
CA ILE A 91 15.67 -3.16 -1.33
C ILE A 91 14.63 -4.08 -1.96
N CYS A 92 15.01 -5.25 -2.48
CA CYS A 92 14.07 -6.25 -2.99
C CYS A 92 13.10 -6.73 -1.90
N LYS A 93 13.63 -7.03 -0.70
CA LYS A 93 12.83 -7.38 0.47
C LYS A 93 11.88 -6.24 0.83
N LEU A 94 12.41 -5.02 0.98
CA LEU A 94 11.60 -3.84 1.33
C LEU A 94 10.46 -3.62 0.34
N PHE A 95 10.75 -3.63 -0.96
CA PHE A 95 9.76 -3.49 -2.02
C PHE A 95 8.64 -4.53 -1.91
N ARG A 96 9.00 -5.81 -1.75
CA ARG A 96 8.02 -6.90 -1.67
C ARG A 96 7.16 -6.78 -0.40
N LEU A 97 7.75 -6.30 0.70
CA LEU A 97 7.03 -6.00 1.92
C LEU A 97 6.05 -4.85 1.73
N LEU A 98 6.46 -3.75 1.11
CA LEU A 98 5.61 -2.60 0.84
C LEU A 98 4.41 -3.00 -0.04
N GLU A 99 4.64 -3.83 -1.07
CA GLU A 99 3.59 -4.25 -2.00
C GLU A 99 2.53 -5.17 -1.37
N HIS A 100 2.95 -6.08 -0.48
CA HIS A 100 2.03 -6.96 0.26
C HIS A 100 1.37 -6.23 1.43
N SER A 101 2.13 -5.40 2.15
CA SER A 101 1.61 -4.63 3.27
C SER A 101 0.48 -3.71 2.82
N GLY A 102 0.65 -2.95 1.74
CA GLY A 102 -0.37 -2.04 1.22
C GLY A 102 -1.72 -2.73 0.98
N LYS A 103 -1.71 -3.87 0.28
CA LYS A 103 -2.94 -4.65 -0.01
C LYS A 103 -3.65 -5.14 1.25
N ILE A 104 -2.87 -5.67 2.20
CA ILE A 104 -3.41 -6.20 3.45
C ILE A 104 -3.97 -5.04 4.30
N PHE A 105 -3.21 -3.97 4.47
CA PHE A 105 -3.62 -2.79 5.24
C PHE A 105 -4.88 -2.12 4.68
N SER A 106 -4.97 -1.91 3.36
CA SER A 106 -6.15 -1.27 2.76
C SER A 106 -7.42 -2.10 3.00
N THR A 107 -7.34 -3.43 2.83
CA THR A 107 -8.48 -4.33 3.10
C THR A 107 -8.92 -4.24 4.57
N PHE A 108 -7.96 -4.26 5.47
CA PHE A 108 -8.17 -4.18 6.89
C PHE A 108 -8.82 -2.86 7.34
N ILE A 109 -8.33 -1.72 6.82
CA ILE A 109 -8.92 -0.41 7.07
C ILE A 109 -10.37 -0.36 6.58
N LEU A 110 -10.66 -0.92 5.40
CA LEU A 110 -12.03 -1.01 4.86
C LEU A 110 -12.95 -1.84 5.76
N VAL A 111 -12.49 -3.00 6.24
CA VAL A 111 -13.26 -3.84 7.18
C VAL A 111 -13.57 -3.07 8.47
N CYS A 112 -12.58 -2.39 9.06
CA CYS A 112 -12.81 -1.56 10.24
C CYS A 112 -13.75 -0.39 9.96
N PHE A 113 -13.65 0.24 8.79
CA PHE A 113 -14.55 1.30 8.38
C PHE A 113 -16.00 0.79 8.23
N SER A 114 -16.18 -0.40 7.63
CA SER A 114 -17.48 -1.06 7.54
C SER A 114 -18.05 -1.41 8.92
N ILE A 115 -17.22 -1.94 9.83
CA ILE A 115 -17.63 -2.23 11.20
C ILE A 115 -18.00 -0.95 11.96
N ASP A 116 -17.22 0.14 11.83
CA ASP A 116 -17.51 1.45 12.43
C ASP A 116 -18.85 2.02 11.95
N ARG A 117 -19.26 1.69 10.71
CA ARG A 117 -20.56 2.08 10.15
C ARG A 117 -21.69 1.13 10.56
N TYR A 118 -21.39 -0.13 10.82
CA TYR A 118 -22.37 -1.15 11.17
C TYR A 118 -22.68 -1.16 12.67
N CYS A 119 -21.67 -1.00 13.53
CA CYS A 119 -21.87 -0.74 14.95
C CYS A 119 -22.47 0.66 15.10
N GLY A 120 -23.71 0.73 15.56
CA GLY A 120 -24.37 1.99 15.89
C GLY A 120 -23.58 2.85 16.89
N VAL A 121 -24.10 4.06 17.12
CA VAL A 121 -23.47 5.18 17.85
C VAL A 121 -22.88 4.83 19.23
N GLU A 122 -23.29 3.72 19.83
CA GLU A 122 -22.94 3.28 21.20
C GLU A 122 -21.49 2.77 21.35
N LEU A 123 -20.84 2.25 20.30
CA LEU A 123 -19.44 1.77 20.34
C LEU A 123 -18.42 2.78 19.79
N ARG A 124 -18.87 3.99 19.44
CA ARG A 124 -18.12 4.99 18.66
C ARG A 124 -17.09 5.74 19.51
N LYS A 125 -16.12 5.03 20.08
CA LYS A 125 -14.96 5.64 20.77
C LYS A 125 -13.80 5.78 19.80
N THR A 126 -13.39 7.02 19.54
CA THR A 126 -12.19 7.35 18.73
C THR A 126 -10.92 6.64 19.20
N LYS A 127 -10.83 6.36 20.50
CA LYS A 127 -9.74 5.57 21.09
C LYS A 127 -9.73 4.12 20.58
N THR A 128 -10.89 3.50 20.41
CA THR A 128 -11.01 2.12 19.91
C THR A 128 -10.59 2.03 18.44
N ALA A 129 -10.95 3.01 17.61
CA ALA A 129 -10.51 3.07 16.21
C ALA A 129 -8.98 3.19 16.08
N TYR A 130 -8.36 4.06 16.87
CA TYR A 130 -6.90 4.22 16.86
C TYR A 130 -6.18 2.96 17.39
N TYR A 131 -6.75 2.33 18.42
CA TYR A 131 -6.26 1.07 18.97
C TYR A 131 -6.35 -0.05 17.92
N MET A 132 -7.48 -0.22 17.24
CA MET A 132 -7.64 -1.20 16.16
C MET A 132 -6.62 -0.96 15.04
N LEU A 133 -6.46 0.29 14.58
CA LEU A 133 -5.45 0.64 13.56
C LEU A 133 -4.02 0.28 14.00
N THR A 134 -3.66 0.58 15.25
CA THR A 134 -2.33 0.28 15.79
C THR A 134 -2.11 -1.23 15.94
N VAL A 135 -3.10 -1.96 16.47
CA VAL A 135 -3.05 -3.42 16.60
C VAL A 135 -2.94 -4.08 15.23
N MET A 136 -3.66 -3.58 14.22
CA MET A 136 -3.60 -4.11 12.87
C MET A 136 -2.26 -3.82 12.20
N PHE A 137 -1.62 -2.68 12.50
CA PHE A 137 -0.24 -2.41 12.13
C PHE A 137 0.75 -3.40 12.75
N CYS A 138 0.60 -3.70 14.04
CA CYS A 138 1.41 -4.73 14.69
C CYS A 138 1.19 -6.12 14.06
N ILE A 139 -0.07 -6.54 13.84
CA ILE A 139 -0.41 -7.86 13.27
C ILE A 139 0.13 -8.01 11.85
N THR A 140 0.01 -6.98 11.02
CA THR A 140 0.54 -6.99 9.66
C THR A 140 2.06 -7.04 9.66
N CYS A 141 2.75 -6.26 10.51
CA CYS A 141 4.20 -6.38 10.67
C CYS A 141 4.62 -7.81 11.07
N ILE A 142 3.88 -8.47 11.97
CA ILE A 142 4.13 -9.85 12.39
C ILE A 142 3.88 -10.84 11.24
N MET A 143 2.79 -10.70 10.49
CA MET A 143 2.46 -11.54 9.31
C MET A 143 3.47 -11.35 8.17
N LEU A 144 4.03 -10.14 8.05
CA LEU A 144 5.02 -9.80 7.02
C LEU A 144 6.44 -10.25 7.39
N CYS A 145 6.78 -10.33 8.69
CA CYS A 145 8.08 -10.84 9.17
C CYS A 145 8.57 -12.14 8.48
N PRO A 146 7.79 -13.23 8.39
CA PRO A 146 8.25 -14.44 7.70
C PRO A 146 8.53 -14.19 6.21
N ILE A 147 7.78 -13.30 5.56
CA ILE A 147 8.01 -12.92 4.16
C ILE A 147 9.36 -12.18 4.04
N VAL A 148 9.74 -11.34 5.00
CA VAL A 148 11.07 -10.68 5.06
C VAL A 148 12.20 -11.70 5.12
N ILE A 149 12.00 -12.75 5.94
CA ILE A 149 13.04 -13.74 6.26
C ILE A 149 13.28 -14.68 5.07
N PHE A 150 12.21 -15.11 4.39
CA PHE A 150 12.29 -16.04 3.26
C PHE A 150 12.49 -15.37 1.88
N ALA A 151 12.25 -14.07 1.74
CA ALA A 151 12.43 -13.39 0.45
C ALA A 151 13.92 -13.19 0.13
N GLN A 152 14.48 -14.02 -0.74
CA GLN A 152 15.84 -13.87 -1.27
C GLN A 152 15.76 -13.26 -2.69
N SER A 153 16.69 -12.37 -3.02
CA SER A 153 16.79 -11.85 -4.39
C SER A 153 17.64 -12.80 -5.24
N LYS A 154 17.39 -12.87 -6.55
CA LYS A 154 18.12 -13.77 -7.47
C LYS A 154 19.63 -13.51 -7.53
N VAL A 155 20.11 -12.36 -7.05
CA VAL A 155 21.53 -11.96 -7.08
C VAL A 155 22.39 -12.77 -6.09
N ASP A 156 21.82 -13.32 -5.01
CA ASP A 156 22.55 -14.15 -4.03
C ASP A 156 22.65 -15.64 -4.44
N LEU A 157 21.99 -16.03 -5.54
CA LEU A 157 21.92 -17.41 -6.04
C LEU A 157 22.83 -17.66 -7.25
N ILE A 158 23.72 -16.71 -7.55
CA ILE A 158 24.74 -16.78 -8.61
C ILE A 158 26.11 -16.77 -7.95
#